data_AF-A0A1W2FG09-F1
#
_entry.id   AF-A0A1W2FG09-F1
#
_cell.length_a   1.000
_cell.length_b   1.000
_cell.length_c   1.000
_cell.angle_alpha   90.00
_cell.angle_beta   90.00
_cell.angle_gamma   90.00
#
_symmetry.space_group_name_H-M   'P 1'
#
loop_
_entity.id
_entity.type
_entity.pdbx_description
1 polymer ?
#
loop_
_entity_poly.entity_id
_entity_poly.type
_entity_poly.pdbx_seq_one_letter_code
_entity_poly.pdbx_strand_id
1 'polypeptide(L)'
;MVALEAWFDINSDDPTIVRTPDELDAVLDQVAGWGGSHIVELLVADDPGHAIFDVGLDGKRELGTLYYSARNRDTWFSQGTDPTAPTPLYYYMGSDTEYPPGAELPLAEVRRAAHEFLATGGQRPTGIQWQPRPE
;
A
#
# COMPACT_ATOMS: atom_id res chain seq x y z
N MET A 1 -0.57 17.03 -10.24
CA MET A 1 0.05 16.04 -9.34
C MET A 1 -0.32 16.46 -7.93
N VAL A 2 -0.93 15.57 -7.15
CA VAL A 2 -1.27 15.84 -5.76
C VAL A 2 -0.08 15.51 -4.87
N ALA A 3 -0.05 16.05 -3.65
CA ALA A 3 0.83 15.55 -2.61
C ALA A 3 0.15 14.39 -1.88
N LEU A 4 0.94 13.39 -1.47
CA LEU A 4 0.52 12.32 -0.59
C LEU A 4 1.15 12.49 0.79
N GLU A 5 0.41 12.12 1.81
CA GLU A 5 0.93 11.83 3.14
C GLU A 5 1.29 10.35 3.19
N ALA A 6 2.53 10.03 3.59
CA ALA A 6 2.97 8.67 3.83
C ALA A 6 3.17 8.44 5.33
N TRP A 7 2.37 7.53 5.88
CA TRP A 7 2.38 7.11 7.27
C TRP A 7 2.96 5.70 7.37
N PHE A 8 4.02 5.53 8.18
CA PHE A 8 4.73 4.24 8.31
C PHE A 8 5.61 4.14 9.57
N ASP A 9 6.04 5.26 10.15
CA ASP A 9 6.84 5.28 11.39
C ASP A 9 5.97 5.57 12.61
N ILE A 10 5.83 4.59 13.50
CA ILE A 10 5.09 4.71 14.76
C ILE A 10 5.70 5.75 15.72
N ASN A 11 6.98 6.12 15.53
CA ASN A 11 7.67 7.09 16.38
C ASN A 11 7.58 8.52 15.84
N SER A 12 6.93 8.73 14.70
CA SER A 12 6.72 10.05 14.10
C SER A 12 5.28 10.51 14.29
N ASP A 13 5.11 11.75 14.75
CA ASP A 13 3.79 12.39 14.86
C ASP A 13 3.35 13.02 13.52
N ASP A 14 4.27 13.19 12.56
CA ASP A 14 4.03 13.80 11.26
C ASP A 14 4.23 12.79 10.10
N PRO A 15 3.45 12.90 9.01
CA PRO A 15 3.66 12.08 7.81
C PRO A 15 4.87 12.58 7.02
N THR A 16 5.46 11.67 6.23
CA THR A 16 6.36 12.10 5.15
C THR A 16 5.55 12.58 3.96
N ILE A 17 5.76 13.84 3.53
CA ILE A 17 5.05 14.37 2.36
C ILE A 17 5.75 13.98 1.07
N VAL A 18 5.02 13.29 0.20
CA VAL A 18 5.49 12.81 -1.11
C VAL A 18 4.81 13.62 -2.22
N ARG A 19 5.60 14.21 -3.13
CA ARG A 19 5.11 15.01 -4.27
C ARG A 19 5.60 14.47 -5.61
N THR A 20 6.64 13.64 -5.59
CA THR A 20 7.32 13.15 -6.79
C THR A 20 7.49 11.63 -6.75
N PRO A 21 7.65 10.99 -7.92
CA PRO A 21 8.00 9.58 -8.00
C PRO A 21 9.26 9.21 -7.20
N ASP A 22 10.30 10.04 -7.26
CA ASP A 22 11.57 9.77 -6.56
C ASP A 22 11.40 9.82 -5.03
N GLU A 23 10.59 10.74 -4.52
CA GLU A 23 10.25 10.79 -3.08
C GLU A 23 9.42 9.57 -2.65
N LEU A 24 8.51 9.11 -3.52
CA LEU A 24 7.74 7.89 -3.26
C LEU A 24 8.66 6.68 -3.18
N ASP A 25 9.56 6.52 -4.17
CA ASP A 25 10.52 5.41 -4.18
C ASP A 25 11.42 5.43 -2.94
N ALA A 26 11.86 6.61 -2.49
CA ALA A 26 12.67 6.73 -1.26
C ALA A 26 11.92 6.21 -0.01
N VAL A 27 10.63 6.52 0.13
CA VAL A 27 9.79 6.01 1.23
C VAL A 27 9.63 4.49 1.14
N LEU A 28 9.27 3.99 -0.05
CA LEU A 28 9.05 2.55 -0.25
C LEU A 28 10.35 1.75 -0.06
N ASP A 29 11.50 2.27 -0.48
CA ASP A 29 12.82 1.67 -0.28
C ASP A 29 13.20 1.63 1.19
N GLN A 30 12.96 2.72 1.92
CA GLN A 30 13.21 2.78 3.35
C GLN A 30 12.44 1.68 4.09
N VAL A 31 11.14 1.56 3.85
CA VAL A 31 10.29 0.60 4.57
C VAL A 31 10.56 -0.84 4.13
N ALA A 32 10.79 -1.08 2.83
CA ALA A 32 11.22 -2.40 2.35
C ALA A 32 12.57 -2.84 2.95
N GLY A 33 13.42 -1.89 3.36
CA GLY A 33 14.71 -2.12 4.00
C GLY A 33 14.66 -2.46 5.50
N TRP A 34 13.53 -2.28 6.18
CA TRP A 34 13.40 -2.56 7.63
C TRP A 34 13.50 -4.06 7.98
N GLY A 35 13.24 -4.92 6.99
CA GLY A 35 13.13 -6.36 7.17
C GLY A 35 11.76 -6.76 7.73
N GLY A 36 11.26 -7.93 7.34
CA GLY A 36 9.86 -8.30 7.60
C GLY A 36 8.87 -7.55 6.72
N SER A 37 7.58 -7.73 7.00
CA SER A 37 6.47 -7.20 6.21
C SER A 37 5.87 -5.97 6.87
N HIS A 38 5.96 -4.80 6.22
CA HIS A 38 5.52 -3.52 6.79
C HIS A 38 4.59 -2.75 5.84
N ILE A 39 3.75 -1.88 6.38
CA ILE A 39 2.81 -1.06 5.60
C ILE A 39 3.25 0.40 5.56
N VAL A 40 3.10 1.00 4.38
CA VAL A 40 3.01 2.46 4.20
C VAL A 40 1.55 2.80 3.84
N GLU A 41 0.88 3.58 4.68
CA GLU A 41 -0.44 4.14 4.35
C GLU A 41 -0.26 5.46 3.60
N LEU A 42 -0.85 5.55 2.41
CA LEU A 42 -0.81 6.71 1.54
C LEU A 42 -2.18 7.39 1.48
N LEU A 43 -2.21 8.68 1.84
CA LEU A 43 -3.42 9.52 1.82
C LEU A 43 -3.19 10.73 0.92
N VAL A 44 -4.23 11.25 0.28
CA VAL A 44 -4.13 12.52 -0.47
C VAL A 44 -4.06 13.67 0.52
N ALA A 45 -2.96 14.42 0.55
CA ALA A 45 -2.67 15.39 1.63
C ALA A 45 -3.75 16.47 1.81
N ASP A 46 -4.28 17.00 0.71
CA ASP A 46 -5.33 18.04 0.76
C ASP A 46 -6.75 17.47 0.93
N ASP A 47 -6.92 16.15 0.85
CA ASP A 47 -8.19 15.45 1.03
C ASP A 47 -7.98 14.01 1.56
N PRO A 48 -7.56 13.83 2.83
CA PRO A 48 -7.24 12.50 3.37
C PRO A 48 -8.45 11.54 3.39
N GLY A 49 -9.67 12.07 3.33
CA GLY A 49 -10.90 11.29 3.20
C GLY A 49 -11.24 10.85 1.77
N HIS A 50 -10.40 11.18 0.77
CA HIS A 50 -10.60 10.79 -0.61
C HIS A 50 -10.50 9.27 -0.80
N ALA A 51 -9.40 8.71 -0.32
CA ALA A 51 -9.10 7.29 -0.35
C ALA A 51 -8.02 6.96 0.69
N ILE A 52 -8.06 5.74 1.20
CA ILE A 52 -6.95 5.12 1.94
C ILE A 52 -6.28 4.13 1.01
N PHE A 53 -4.96 4.16 0.92
CA PHE A 53 -4.19 3.24 0.11
C PHE A 53 -3.00 2.69 0.89
N ASP A 54 -3.09 1.44 1.33
CA ASP A 54 -2.02 0.78 2.07
C ASP A 54 -1.13 0.01 1.12
N VAL A 55 0.18 0.20 1.29
CA VAL A 55 1.22 -0.47 0.53
C VAL A 55 2.02 -1.36 1.47
N GLY A 56 1.71 -2.65 1.45
CA GLY A 56 2.48 -3.68 2.16
C GLY A 56 3.76 -4.03 1.40
N LEU A 57 4.89 -4.05 2.09
CA LEU A 57 6.23 -4.27 1.53
C LEU A 57 6.97 -5.36 2.32
N ASP A 58 7.38 -6.43 1.65
CA ASP A 58 8.39 -7.38 2.14
C ASP A 58 9.56 -7.39 1.16
N GLY A 59 10.59 -6.59 1.47
CA GLY A 59 11.78 -6.46 0.63
C GLY A 59 12.61 -7.74 0.53
N LYS A 60 12.51 -8.66 1.49
CA LYS A 60 13.29 -9.91 1.49
C LYS A 60 12.64 -10.98 0.63
N ARG A 61 11.31 -11.07 0.64
CA ARG A 61 10.54 -12.01 -0.19
C ARG A 61 10.26 -11.46 -1.59
N GLU A 62 10.55 -10.19 -1.83
CA GLU A 62 10.20 -9.46 -3.06
C GLU A 62 8.69 -9.52 -3.36
N LEU A 63 7.89 -9.46 -2.30
CA LEU A 63 6.43 -9.50 -2.34
C LEU A 63 5.85 -8.29 -1.60
N GLY A 64 4.59 -8.01 -1.86
CA GLY A 64 3.83 -7.00 -1.15
C GLY A 64 2.34 -7.17 -1.33
N THR A 65 1.55 -6.39 -0.59
CA THR A 65 0.10 -6.36 -0.69
C THR A 65 -0.37 -4.93 -0.90
N LEU A 66 -1.59 -4.78 -1.44
CA LEU A 66 -2.23 -3.50 -1.58
C LEU A 66 -3.62 -3.56 -0.98
N TYR A 67 -4.01 -2.51 -0.28
CA TYR A 67 -5.38 -2.26 0.09
C TYR A 67 -5.80 -0.88 -0.40
N TYR A 68 -7.03 -0.79 -0.88
CA TYR A 68 -7.63 0.46 -1.32
C TYR A 68 -9.03 0.58 -0.73
N SER A 69 -9.31 1.72 -0.10
CA SER A 69 -10.64 2.09 0.36
C SER A 69 -11.04 3.41 -0.28
N ALA A 70 -12.11 3.41 -1.07
CA ALA A 70 -12.67 4.64 -1.60
C ALA A 70 -13.44 5.42 -0.53
N ARG A 71 -13.70 6.71 -0.79
CA ARG A 71 -14.57 7.56 0.04
C ARG A 71 -15.92 6.93 0.40
N ASN A 72 -16.52 6.13 -0.48
CA ASN A 72 -17.79 5.43 -0.25
C ASN A 72 -17.65 4.16 0.62
N ARG A 73 -16.46 3.87 1.14
CA ARG A 73 -16.08 2.69 1.93
C ARG A 73 -16.07 1.37 1.15
N ASP A 74 -16.07 1.42 -0.18
CA ASP A 74 -15.77 0.23 -0.99
C ASP A 74 -14.30 -0.13 -0.79
N THR A 75 -14.07 -1.33 -0.26
CA THR A 75 -12.72 -1.84 0.05
C THR A 75 -12.30 -2.92 -0.92
N TRP A 76 -11.02 -2.88 -1.29
CA TRP A 76 -10.42 -3.76 -2.27
C TRP A 76 -9.02 -4.16 -1.80
N PHE A 77 -8.66 -5.40 -2.07
CA PHE A 77 -7.35 -5.96 -1.80
C PHE A 77 -6.71 -6.39 -3.12
N SER A 78 -5.39 -6.32 -3.22
CA SER A 78 -4.68 -6.91 -4.35
C SER A 78 -5.02 -8.40 -4.47
N GLN A 79 -5.04 -8.88 -5.71
CA GLN A 79 -5.21 -10.30 -6.02
C GLN A 79 -4.02 -10.78 -6.85
N GLY A 80 -3.19 -11.61 -6.22
CA GLY A 80 -2.10 -12.32 -6.86
C GLY A 80 -2.57 -13.52 -7.69
N THR A 81 -1.61 -14.22 -8.28
CA THR A 81 -1.87 -15.32 -9.21
C THR A 81 -2.13 -16.66 -8.53
N ASP A 82 -1.72 -16.81 -7.26
CA ASP A 82 -1.93 -18.02 -6.47
C ASP A 82 -2.99 -17.78 -5.38
N PRO A 83 -4.27 -18.13 -5.63
CA PRO A 83 -5.35 -17.96 -4.66
C PRO A 83 -5.25 -18.94 -3.48
N THR A 84 -4.34 -19.92 -3.53
CA THR A 84 -4.12 -20.89 -2.45
C THR A 84 -3.01 -20.47 -1.50
N ALA A 85 -2.29 -19.38 -1.81
CA ALA A 85 -1.29 -18.83 -0.93
C ALA A 85 -1.91 -18.43 0.41
N PRO A 86 -1.19 -18.62 1.54
CA PRO A 86 -1.73 -18.34 2.87
C PRO A 86 -2.05 -16.85 3.05
N THR A 87 -2.92 -16.55 4.01
CA THR A 87 -3.17 -15.19 4.53
C THR A 87 -1.84 -14.56 4.96
N PRO A 88 -1.38 -13.48 4.32
CA PRO A 88 -0.16 -12.82 4.75
C PRO A 88 -0.47 -11.79 5.84
N LEU A 89 0.52 -11.55 6.70
CA LEU A 89 0.49 -10.57 7.78
C LEU A 89 1.50 -9.46 7.47
N TYR A 90 1.05 -8.20 7.56
CA TYR A 90 1.91 -7.03 7.45
C TYR A 90 1.71 -6.14 8.67
N TYR A 91 2.80 -5.63 9.22
CA TYR A 91 2.78 -4.78 10.40
C TYR A 91 2.52 -3.32 10.03
N TYR A 92 1.61 -2.68 10.77
CA TYR A 92 1.35 -1.24 10.69
C TYR A 92 1.20 -0.66 12.09
N MET A 93 2.03 0.33 12.44
CA MET A 93 1.90 1.17 13.64
C MET A 93 1.49 0.43 14.94
N GLY A 94 2.12 -0.71 15.24
CA GLY A 94 1.87 -1.44 16.48
C GLY A 94 0.91 -2.63 16.36
N SER A 95 0.31 -2.85 15.19
CA SER A 95 -0.61 -3.96 14.94
C SER A 95 -0.23 -4.75 13.69
N ASP A 96 -0.40 -6.06 13.76
CA ASP A 96 -0.43 -6.89 12.57
C ASP A 96 -1.75 -6.67 11.82
N THR A 97 -1.68 -6.64 10.50
CA THR A 97 -2.80 -6.50 9.57
C THR A 97 -2.86 -7.74 8.69
N GLU A 98 -3.98 -8.45 8.75
CA GLU A 98 -4.27 -9.60 7.91
C GLU A 98 -4.81 -9.18 6.54
N TYR A 99 -4.28 -9.79 5.48
CA TYR A 99 -4.82 -9.66 4.12
C TYR A 99 -5.42 -10.99 3.66
N PRO A 100 -6.34 -10.97 2.69
CA PRO A 100 -6.92 -12.20 2.16
C PRO A 100 -5.86 -13.16 1.59
N PRO A 101 -6.14 -14.49 1.58
CA PRO A 101 -5.35 -15.45 0.83
C PRO A 101 -5.10 -15.02 -0.62
N GLY A 102 -3.91 -15.28 -1.12
CA GLY A 102 -3.52 -14.89 -2.47
C GLY A 102 -3.44 -13.39 -2.72
N ALA A 103 -3.38 -12.54 -1.68
CA ALA A 103 -3.28 -11.09 -1.87
C ALA A 103 -1.88 -10.59 -2.26
N GLU A 104 -0.83 -11.40 -2.08
CA GLU A 104 0.54 -10.99 -2.39
C GLU A 104 0.79 -10.87 -3.90
N LEU A 105 1.45 -9.78 -4.28
CA LEU A 105 1.93 -9.48 -5.62
C LEU A 105 3.46 -9.37 -5.61
N PRO A 106 4.12 -9.55 -6.78
CA PRO A 106 5.51 -9.16 -6.92
C PRO A 106 5.71 -7.69 -6.53
N LEU A 107 6.77 -7.39 -5.77
CA LEU A 107 7.03 -6.05 -5.24
C LEU A 107 7.12 -4.97 -6.34
N ALA A 108 7.57 -5.34 -7.54
CA ALA A 108 7.59 -4.46 -8.70
C ALA A 108 6.19 -4.00 -9.13
N GLU A 109 5.18 -4.87 -9.05
CA GLU A 109 3.79 -4.53 -9.36
C GLU A 109 3.18 -3.63 -8.28
N VAL A 110 3.49 -3.91 -7.02
CA VAL A 110 3.10 -3.11 -5.85
C VAL A 110 3.61 -1.67 -5.99
N ARG A 111 4.91 -1.51 -6.30
CA ARG A 111 5.52 -0.20 -6.54
C ARG A 111 4.86 0.52 -7.71
N ARG A 112 4.68 -0.16 -8.84
CA ARG A 112 4.00 0.43 -10.01
C ARG A 112 2.60 0.93 -9.67
N ALA A 113 1.84 0.19 -8.87
CA ALA A 113 0.51 0.60 -8.43
C ALA A 113 0.56 1.84 -7.52
N ALA A 114 1.53 1.94 -6.60
CA ALA A 114 1.73 3.13 -5.78
C ALA A 114 2.05 4.38 -6.63
N HIS A 115 2.88 4.23 -7.67
CA HIS A 115 3.14 5.29 -8.63
C HIS A 115 1.88 5.70 -9.41
N GLU A 116 1.03 4.75 -9.81
CA GLU A 116 -0.25 5.03 -10.45
C GLU A 116 -1.19 5.81 -9.52
N PHE A 117 -1.27 5.44 -8.24
CA PHE A 117 -2.05 6.13 -7.23
C PHE A 117 -1.61 7.60 -7.06
N LEU A 118 -0.29 7.85 -6.99
CA LEU A 118 0.28 9.20 -6.97
C LEU A 118 -0.06 9.99 -8.23
N ALA A 119 0.14 9.38 -9.41
CA ALA A 119 -0.05 10.04 -10.70
C ALA A 119 -1.52 10.40 -10.97
N THR A 120 -2.45 9.56 -10.53
CA THR A 120 -3.90 9.73 -10.74
C THR A 120 -4.58 10.59 -9.66
N GLY A 121 -3.85 10.96 -8.61
CA GLY A 121 -4.40 11.78 -7.54
C GLY A 121 -5.30 11.00 -6.57
N GLY A 122 -4.97 9.74 -6.32
CA GLY A 122 -5.68 8.90 -5.34
C GLY A 122 -6.72 7.95 -5.93
N GLN A 123 -6.75 7.77 -7.26
CA GLN A 123 -7.64 6.79 -7.88
C GLN A 123 -7.08 5.37 -7.68
N ARG A 124 -7.98 4.39 -7.60
CA ARG A 124 -7.60 2.98 -7.50
C ARG A 124 -6.75 2.58 -8.72
N PRO A 125 -5.54 2.05 -8.53
CA PRO A 125 -4.70 1.56 -9.62
C PRO A 125 -5.40 0.51 -10.48
N THR A 126 -5.17 0.55 -11.79
CA THR A 126 -5.84 -0.30 -12.79
C THR A 126 -4.92 -1.37 -13.37
N GLY A 127 -3.61 -1.26 -13.17
CA GLY A 127 -2.62 -2.19 -13.71
C GLY A 127 -2.58 -3.59 -13.06
N ILE A 128 -3.40 -3.85 -12.04
CA ILE A 128 -3.42 -5.09 -11.25
C ILE A 128 -4.84 -5.62 -11.07
N GLN A 129 -4.95 -6.87 -10.61
CA GLN A 129 -6.25 -7.46 -10.22
C GLN A 129 -6.59 -7.11 -8.77
N TRP A 130 -7.89 -6.94 -8.53
CA TRP A 130 -8.44 -6.60 -7.23
C TRP A 130 -9.51 -7.61 -6.84
N GLN A 131 -9.55 -7.94 -5.56
CA GLN A 131 -10.59 -8.77 -4.95
C GLN A 131 -11.28 -8.02 -3.82
N PRO A 132 -12.58 -8.25 -3.59
CA PRO A 132 -13.28 -7.72 -2.43
C PRO A 132 -12.78 -8.42 -1.15
N ARG A 133 -13.17 -7.86 0.00
CA ARG A 133 -13.03 -8.60 1.27
C ARG A 133 -13.78 -9.94 1.18
N PRO A 134 -13.16 -11.07 1.57
CA PRO A 134 -13.89 -12.32 1.75
C PRO A 134 -15.00 -12.14 2.81
N GLU A 135 -16.16 -12.73 2.56
CA GLU A 135 -17.29 -12.77 3.52
C GLU A 135 -17.01 -13.65 4.74
#